data_AF-A0A7H9DP90-F1
#
_entry.id   AF-A0A7H9DP90-F1
#
_cell.length_a   1.000
_cell.length_b   1.000
_cell.length_c   1.000
_cell.angle_alpha   90.00
_cell.angle_beta   90.00
_cell.angle_gamma   90.00
#
_symmetry.space_group_name_H-M   'P 1'
#
loop_
_entity.id
_entity.type
_entity.pdbx_description
1 polymer ?
#
loop_
_entity_poly.entity_id
_entity_poly.type
_entity_poly.pdbx_seq_one_letter_code
_entity_poly.pdbx_strand_id
1 'polypeptide(L)'
;MGPLFVILFHLIFIFIVASILAFVFTIFSAFFKNKKKRKIVFALLSPFVFCYSLYFFALIGSGIVSAIKDVDVGIGDYWSVPLNDNVKLSFIDSSDNCFLETDQEQLPNVKKIQQIQNDYYIKTSDNSYLLKNDSDDFVETIIPSEVKLLDSWDFYFKKKYEIAGGLLVFFGIVSLALSCFIVYLLKIIVIGRNVSKS
;
A
#
# COMPACT_ATOMS: atom_id res chain seq x y z
N MET A 1 3.89 -4.66 14.76
CA MET A 1 3.31 -3.35 15.16
C MET A 1 1.91 -3.17 14.59
N GLY A 2 0.92 -2.86 15.45
CA GLY A 2 -0.48 -2.74 15.02
C GLY A 2 -0.75 -1.59 14.03
N PRO A 3 -1.84 -1.66 13.24
CA PRO A 3 -2.15 -0.71 12.17
C PRO A 3 -2.19 0.76 12.59
N LEU A 4 -2.73 1.05 13.79
CA LEU A 4 -2.82 2.42 14.31
C LEU A 4 -1.45 3.06 14.56
N PHE A 5 -0.47 2.27 15.01
CA PHE A 5 0.88 2.76 15.24
C PHE A 5 1.57 3.13 13.92
N VAL A 6 1.41 2.29 12.90
CA VAL A 6 1.92 2.54 11.55
C VAL A 6 1.29 3.80 10.96
N ILE A 7 -0.03 3.97 11.10
CA ILE A 7 -0.73 5.19 10.65
C ILE A 7 -0.18 6.42 11.38
N LEU A 8 0.02 6.36 12.70
CA LEU A 8 0.59 7.47 13.45
C LEU A 8 1.99 7.86 12.93
N PHE A 9 2.84 6.87 12.67
CA PHE A 9 4.16 7.10 12.10
C PHE A 9 4.09 7.75 10.71
N HIS A 10 3.20 7.28 9.83
CA HIS A 10 2.94 7.92 8.53
C HIS A 10 2.48 9.37 8.69
N LEU A 11 1.58 9.67 9.64
CA LEU A 11 1.09 11.03 9.87
C LEU A 11 2.19 11.97 10.36
N ILE A 12 3.13 11.50 11.18
CA ILE A 12 4.31 12.26 11.60
C ILE A 12 5.23 12.53 10.40
N PHE A 13 5.51 11.51 9.59
CA PHE A 13 6.34 11.67 8.39
C PHE A 13 5.70 12.66 7.41
N ILE A 14 4.39 12.55 7.16
CA ILE A 14 3.62 13.49 6.33
C ILE A 14 3.69 14.90 6.89
N PHE A 15 3.57 15.08 8.21
CA PHE A 15 3.68 16.38 8.85
C PHE A 15 5.04 17.04 8.57
N ILE A 16 6.13 16.27 8.65
CA ILE A 16 7.49 16.76 8.37
C ILE A 16 7.61 17.18 6.90
N VAL A 17 7.19 16.33 5.97
CA VAL A 17 7.23 16.64 4.52
C VAL A 17 6.39 17.86 4.19
N ALA A 18 5.16 17.93 4.70
CA ALA A 18 4.26 19.06 4.50
C ALA A 18 4.84 20.36 5.08
N SER A 19 5.50 20.29 6.24
CA SER A 19 6.17 21.45 6.86
C SER A 19 7.31 21.99 5.99
N ILE A 20 8.14 21.11 5.42
CA ILE A 20 9.23 21.49 4.51
C ILE A 20 8.65 22.18 3.26
N LEU A 21 7.63 21.58 2.64
CA LEU A 21 6.97 22.16 1.46
C LEU A 21 6.31 23.51 1.78
N ALA A 22 5.64 23.62 2.93
CA ALA A 22 4.98 24.84 3.38
C ALA A 22 5.98 25.97 3.61
N PHE A 23 7.14 25.66 4.21
CA PHE A 23 8.22 26.61 4.38
C PHE A 23 8.73 27.14 3.04
N VAL A 24 9.03 26.24 2.10
CA VAL A 24 9.51 26.58 0.76
C VAL A 24 8.49 27.45 0.01
N PHE A 25 7.22 27.04 -0.06
CA PHE A 25 6.18 27.79 -0.75
C PHE A 25 5.89 29.14 -0.09
N THR A 26 5.98 29.23 1.23
CA THR A 26 5.82 30.49 1.96
C THR A 26 6.94 31.47 1.61
N ILE A 27 8.19 31.02 1.57
CA ILE A 27 9.34 31.84 1.15
C ILE A 27 9.13 32.37 -0.27
N PHE A 28 8.79 31.49 -1.22
CA PHE A 28 8.53 31.92 -2.60
C PHE A 28 7.38 32.92 -2.67
N SER A 29 6.24 32.65 -2.01
CA SER A 29 5.11 33.58 -1.93
C SER A 29 5.49 34.90 -1.25
N ALA A 30 6.53 34.90 -0.42
CA ALA A 30 7.09 36.07 0.23
C ALA A 30 8.17 36.80 -0.61
N PHE A 31 8.56 36.35 -1.80
CA PHE A 31 9.42 37.15 -2.68
C PHE A 31 8.64 37.89 -3.77
N PHE A 32 7.44 37.42 -4.13
CA PHE A 32 6.60 38.10 -5.13
C PHE A 32 5.91 39.34 -4.54
N LYS A 33 6.29 40.54 -5.04
CA LYS A 33 5.97 41.89 -4.53
C LYS A 33 4.47 42.28 -4.37
N ASN A 34 3.51 41.43 -4.73
CA ASN A 34 2.06 41.69 -4.67
C ASN A 34 1.32 40.90 -3.56
N LYS A 35 1.87 40.93 -2.34
CA LYS A 35 1.47 40.05 -1.24
C LYS A 35 0.19 40.47 -0.52
N LYS A 36 -0.95 39.94 -0.97
CA LYS A 36 -2.13 39.85 -0.10
C LYS A 36 -1.82 38.82 1.00
N LYS A 37 -1.98 39.16 2.29
CA LYS A 37 -1.79 38.25 3.46
C LYS A 37 -2.37 36.85 3.21
N ARG A 38 -3.52 36.78 2.52
CA ARG A 38 -4.21 35.57 2.07
C ARG A 38 -3.35 34.60 1.22
N LYS A 39 -2.46 35.10 0.35
CA LYS A 39 -1.60 34.23 -0.48
C LYS A 39 -0.53 33.51 0.35
N ILE A 40 0.04 34.19 1.34
CA ILE A 40 0.99 33.60 2.29
C ILE A 40 0.29 32.51 3.10
N VAL A 41 -0.91 32.79 3.63
CA VAL A 41 -1.70 31.81 4.36
C VAL A 41 -2.02 30.58 3.50
N PHE A 42 -2.39 30.78 2.24
CA PHE A 42 -2.61 29.66 1.31
C PHE A 42 -1.34 28.83 1.07
N ALA A 43 -0.20 29.49 0.85
CA ALA A 43 1.08 28.81 0.64
C ALA A 43 1.55 28.01 1.86
N LEU A 44 1.21 28.47 3.07
CA LEU A 44 1.48 27.76 4.32
C LEU A 44 0.56 26.54 4.49
N LEU A 45 -0.73 26.66 4.19
CA LEU A 45 -1.73 25.61 4.46
C LEU A 45 -1.84 24.55 3.35
N SER A 46 -1.61 24.93 2.09
CA SER A 46 -1.89 24.04 0.96
C SER A 46 -1.10 22.73 0.96
N PRO A 47 0.17 22.66 1.42
CA PRO A 47 0.89 21.38 1.48
C PRO A 47 0.31 20.42 2.51
N PHE A 48 -0.08 20.91 3.69
CA PHE A 48 -0.73 20.07 4.71
C PHE A 48 -2.04 19.50 4.18
N VAL A 49 -2.88 20.36 3.61
CA VAL A 49 -4.18 19.94 3.05
C VAL A 49 -3.98 18.93 1.92
N PHE A 50 -3.01 19.16 1.03
CA PHE A 50 -2.69 18.23 -0.06
C PHE A 50 -2.22 16.87 0.48
N CYS A 51 -1.18 16.85 1.32
CA CYS A 51 -0.56 15.61 1.77
C CYS A 51 -1.50 14.77 2.65
N TYR A 52 -2.24 15.39 3.59
CA TYR A 52 -3.19 14.64 4.41
C TYR A 52 -4.36 14.12 3.60
N SER A 53 -4.95 14.93 2.72
CA SER A 53 -6.04 14.43 1.86
C SER A 53 -5.57 13.28 0.97
N LEU A 54 -4.37 13.38 0.40
CA LEU A 54 -3.81 12.35 -0.48
C LEU A 54 -3.64 11.04 0.28
N TYR A 55 -3.06 11.12 1.47
CA TYR A 55 -2.86 9.97 2.33
C TYR A 55 -4.19 9.29 2.71
N PHE A 56 -5.17 10.05 3.22
CA PHE A 56 -6.43 9.46 3.65
C PHE A 56 -7.26 8.92 2.49
N PHE A 57 -7.27 9.59 1.33
CA PHE A 57 -7.95 9.04 0.16
C PHE A 57 -7.25 7.80 -0.40
N ALA A 58 -5.92 7.76 -0.42
CA ALA A 58 -5.19 6.58 -0.85
C ALA A 58 -5.43 5.42 0.11
N LEU A 59 -5.43 5.68 1.42
CA LEU A 59 -5.73 4.70 2.46
C LEU A 59 -7.14 4.11 2.29
N ILE A 60 -8.16 4.96 2.13
CA ILE A 60 -9.53 4.51 1.90
C ILE A 60 -9.61 3.70 0.61
N GLY A 61 -8.96 4.16 -0.47
CA GLY A 61 -8.91 3.45 -1.74
C GLY A 61 -8.29 2.06 -1.62
N SER A 62 -7.14 1.94 -0.95
CA SER A 62 -6.51 0.65 -0.65
C SER A 62 -7.40 -0.24 0.22
N GLY A 63 -8.12 0.33 1.19
CA GLY A 63 -9.12 -0.38 1.99
C GLY A 63 -10.27 -0.95 1.15
N ILE A 64 -10.76 -0.20 0.18
CA ILE A 64 -11.78 -0.67 -0.76
C ILE A 64 -11.23 -1.80 -1.63
N VAL A 65 -10.01 -1.67 -2.16
CA VAL A 65 -9.37 -2.74 -2.95
C VAL A 65 -9.20 -3.99 -2.11
N SER A 66 -8.74 -3.85 -0.87
CA SER A 66 -8.60 -4.95 0.08
C SER A 66 -9.93 -5.67 0.30
N ALA A 67 -11.02 -4.93 0.55
CA ALA A 67 -12.33 -5.53 0.75
C ALA A 67 -12.89 -6.26 -0.48
N ILE A 68 -12.56 -5.82 -1.70
CA ILE A 68 -13.05 -6.42 -2.96
C ILE A 68 -12.20 -7.62 -3.39
N LYS A 69 -10.89 -7.56 -3.15
CA LYS A 69 -9.90 -8.50 -3.69
C LYS A 69 -9.27 -9.41 -2.65
N ASP A 70 -9.64 -9.24 -1.38
CA ASP A 70 -9.10 -9.94 -0.22
C ASP A 70 -7.58 -9.85 -0.10
N VAL A 71 -6.98 -8.80 -0.68
CA VAL A 71 -5.56 -8.50 -0.53
C VAL A 71 -5.33 -7.60 0.66
N ASP A 72 -4.20 -7.73 1.34
CA ASP A 72 -3.89 -6.83 2.45
C ASP A 72 -3.74 -5.35 2.00
N VAL A 73 -4.16 -4.42 2.86
CA VAL A 73 -4.10 -2.95 2.66
C VAL A 73 -2.65 -2.43 2.61
N GLY A 74 -1.71 -3.15 3.21
CA GLY A 74 -0.31 -2.75 3.35
C GLY A 74 -0.04 -1.95 4.63
N ILE A 75 -0.85 -2.15 5.68
CA ILE A 75 -0.71 -1.43 6.95
C ILE A 75 -0.74 -2.42 8.12
N GLY A 76 0.30 -2.36 8.94
CA GLY A 76 0.47 -3.23 10.08
C GLY A 76 1.67 -4.16 9.88
N ASP A 77 1.71 -5.19 10.70
CA ASP A 77 2.68 -6.28 10.73
C ASP A 77 2.19 -7.55 10.04
N TYR A 78 0.89 -7.67 9.79
CA TYR A 78 0.31 -8.76 9.04
C TYR A 78 0.13 -8.37 7.58
N TRP A 79 0.74 -9.16 6.70
CA TRP A 79 0.54 -9.05 5.26
C TRP A 79 -0.01 -10.36 4.74
N SER A 80 -1.02 -10.31 3.87
CA SER A 80 -1.61 -11.52 3.28
C SER A 80 -2.05 -11.30 1.84
N VAL A 81 -1.97 -12.38 1.07
CA VAL A 81 -2.47 -12.45 -0.30
C VAL A 81 -3.13 -13.80 -0.52
N PRO A 82 -4.36 -13.84 -1.05
CA PRO A 82 -5.04 -15.09 -1.38
C PRO A 82 -4.39 -15.69 -2.63
N LEU A 83 -4.14 -16.99 -2.62
CA LEU A 83 -3.62 -17.72 -3.78
C LEU A 83 -4.75 -18.43 -4.53
N ASN A 84 -5.71 -18.94 -3.78
CA ASN A 84 -7.02 -19.42 -4.23
C ASN A 84 -8.04 -19.25 -3.08
N ASP A 85 -9.24 -19.82 -3.21
CA ASP A 85 -10.32 -19.65 -2.24
C ASP A 85 -9.98 -20.16 -0.82
N ASN A 86 -9.09 -21.16 -0.70
CA ASN A 86 -8.81 -21.86 0.56
C ASN A 86 -7.33 -21.79 0.97
N VAL A 87 -6.48 -21.10 0.19
CA VAL A 87 -5.04 -21.01 0.39
C VAL A 87 -4.61 -19.55 0.29
N LYS A 88 -3.92 -19.07 1.31
CA LYS A 88 -3.33 -17.73 1.33
C LYS A 88 -1.88 -17.78 1.79
N LEU A 89 -1.08 -16.87 1.27
CA LEU A 89 0.27 -16.63 1.74
C LEU A 89 0.24 -15.43 2.68
N SER A 90 0.81 -15.57 3.87
CA SER A 90 0.87 -14.51 4.85
C SER A 90 2.24 -14.34 5.48
N PHE A 91 2.43 -13.17 6.09
CA PHE A 91 3.65 -12.78 6.77
C PHE A 91 3.30 -12.06 8.06
N ILE A 92 4.08 -12.29 9.11
CA ILE A 92 3.93 -11.60 10.40
C ILE A 92 5.26 -10.95 10.77
N ASP A 93 5.26 -9.65 11.02
CA ASP A 93 6.40 -8.82 11.42
C ASP A 93 7.53 -8.68 10.39
N SER A 94 7.93 -9.75 9.70
CA SER A 94 9.03 -9.75 8.73
C SER A 94 8.80 -10.74 7.58
N SER A 95 9.59 -10.57 6.52
CA SER A 95 9.63 -11.50 5.38
C SER A 95 10.07 -12.92 5.75
N ASP A 96 10.76 -13.08 6.89
CA ASP A 96 11.27 -14.39 7.35
C ASP A 96 10.17 -15.24 8.01
N ASN A 97 9.15 -14.58 8.57
CA ASN A 97 8.01 -15.21 9.24
C ASN A 97 6.85 -15.37 8.26
N CYS A 98 7.07 -16.20 7.24
CA CYS A 98 6.09 -16.47 6.20
C CYS A 98 5.32 -17.77 6.48
N PHE A 99 4.02 -17.73 6.27
CA PHE A 99 3.11 -18.87 6.42
C PHE A 99 2.34 -19.10 5.13
N LEU A 100 2.21 -20.37 4.75
CA LEU A 100 1.20 -20.79 3.79
C LEU A 100 0.03 -21.33 4.59
N GLU A 101 -1.05 -20.57 4.63
CA GLU A 101 -2.23 -20.88 5.41
C GLU A 101 -3.29 -21.54 4.52
N THR A 102 -3.88 -22.60 5.05
CA THR A 102 -5.05 -23.28 4.50
C THR A 102 -6.18 -23.28 5.54
N ASP A 103 -7.38 -23.72 5.17
CA ASP A 103 -8.49 -23.85 6.12
C ASP A 103 -8.21 -24.84 7.27
N GLN A 104 -7.30 -25.80 7.07
CA GLN A 104 -7.02 -26.90 8.01
C GLN A 104 -5.68 -26.75 8.72
N GLU A 105 -4.66 -26.27 8.01
CA GLU A 105 -3.28 -26.22 8.50
C GLU A 105 -2.58 -24.92 8.09
N GLN A 106 -1.65 -24.46 8.93
CA GLN A 106 -0.72 -23.38 8.60
C GLN A 106 0.70 -23.94 8.55
N LEU A 107 1.33 -23.89 7.37
CA LEU A 107 2.73 -24.27 7.19
C LEU A 107 3.64 -23.06 7.45
N PRO A 108 4.45 -23.06 8.52
CA PRO A 108 5.35 -21.95 8.83
C PRO A 108 6.65 -22.00 8.01
N ASN A 109 7.44 -20.93 8.11
CA ASN A 109 8.81 -20.86 7.62
C ASN A 109 8.97 -21.07 6.11
N VAL A 110 7.99 -20.61 5.33
CA VAL A 110 8.00 -20.72 3.87
C VAL A 110 8.98 -19.71 3.27
N LYS A 111 10.19 -20.13 2.88
CA LYS A 111 11.22 -19.23 2.32
C LYS A 111 11.08 -18.99 0.83
N LYS A 112 10.73 -20.04 0.09
CA LYS A 112 10.54 -19.93 -1.34
C LYS A 112 9.31 -20.70 -1.78
N ILE A 113 8.63 -20.16 -2.77
CA ILE A 113 7.39 -20.73 -3.28
C ILE A 113 7.28 -20.50 -4.78
N GLN A 114 6.62 -21.44 -5.45
CA GLN A 114 6.13 -21.24 -6.80
C GLN A 114 4.79 -21.94 -6.95
N GLN A 115 3.87 -21.29 -7.65
CA GLN A 115 2.62 -21.88 -8.09
C GLN A 115 2.74 -22.28 -9.56
N ILE A 116 2.39 -23.53 -9.87
CA ILE A 116 2.22 -24.04 -11.23
C ILE A 116 0.81 -24.62 -11.30
N GLN A 117 -0.07 -23.98 -12.08
CA GLN A 117 -1.50 -24.34 -12.09
C GLN A 117 -2.08 -24.26 -10.65
N ASN A 118 -2.53 -25.39 -10.10
CA ASN A 118 -3.05 -25.49 -8.72
C ASN A 118 -2.02 -25.99 -7.70
N ASP A 119 -0.83 -26.39 -8.16
CA ASP A 119 0.19 -26.96 -7.31
C ASP A 119 1.13 -25.87 -6.77
N TYR A 120 1.42 -25.94 -5.47
CA TYR A 120 2.37 -25.07 -4.79
C TYR A 120 3.60 -25.87 -4.38
N TYR A 121 4.73 -25.52 -5.00
CA TYR A 121 6.04 -26.05 -4.66
C TYR A 121 6.70 -25.11 -3.66
N ILE A 122 7.13 -25.67 -2.53
CA ILE A 122 7.54 -24.90 -1.36
C ILE A 122 8.93 -25.36 -0.90
N LYS A 123 9.77 -24.41 -0.51
CA LYS A 123 10.99 -24.66 0.25
C LYS A 123 10.91 -23.96 1.60
N THR A 124 11.08 -24.73 2.67
CA THR A 124 11.08 -24.21 4.04
C THR A 124 12.45 -23.70 4.47
N SER A 125 12.50 -23.01 5.62
CA SER A 125 13.76 -22.60 6.27
C SER A 125 14.71 -23.76 6.58
N ASP A 126 14.16 -24.95 6.84
CA ASP A 126 14.91 -26.16 7.20
C ASP A 126 15.43 -26.92 5.98
N ASN A 127 15.32 -26.32 4.78
CA ASN A 127 15.66 -26.90 3.49
C ASN A 127 14.83 -28.13 3.10
N SER A 128 13.68 -28.38 3.73
CA SER A 128 12.72 -29.36 3.23
C SER A 128 11.96 -28.82 2.01
N TYR A 129 11.60 -29.72 1.12
CA TYR A 129 10.83 -29.44 -0.09
C TYR A 129 9.47 -30.09 0.01
N LEU A 130 8.43 -29.28 -0.09
CA LEU A 130 7.04 -29.70 0.08
C LEU A 130 6.24 -29.38 -1.18
N LEU A 131 5.30 -30.25 -1.51
CA LEU A 131 4.27 -30.04 -2.51
C LEU A 131 2.93 -29.95 -1.81
N LYS A 132 2.17 -28.93 -2.18
CA LYS A 132 0.75 -28.82 -1.88
C LYS A 132 -0.02 -28.84 -3.19
N ASN A 133 -0.79 -29.90 -3.42
CA ASN A 133 -1.69 -30.05 -4.55
C ASN A 133 -3.15 -29.90 -4.07
N ASP A 134 -4.12 -30.37 -4.84
CA ASP A 134 -5.54 -30.39 -4.44
C ASP A 134 -5.84 -31.29 -3.20
N SER A 135 -4.87 -32.09 -2.73
CA SER A 135 -5.03 -32.84 -1.47
C SER A 135 -4.79 -31.94 -0.26
N ASP A 136 -5.45 -32.24 0.86
CA ASP A 136 -5.41 -31.39 2.06
C ASP A 136 -4.04 -31.39 2.76
N ASP A 137 -3.18 -32.37 2.50
CA ASP A 137 -1.89 -32.51 3.18
C ASP A 137 -0.70 -31.91 2.40
N PHE A 138 0.33 -31.47 3.13
CA PHE A 138 1.64 -31.17 2.57
C PHE A 138 2.47 -32.45 2.43
N VAL A 139 2.97 -32.73 1.22
CA VAL A 139 3.74 -33.95 0.93
C VAL A 139 5.19 -33.60 0.64
N GLU A 140 6.14 -34.28 1.27
CA GLU A 140 7.56 -34.16 0.91
C GLU A 140 7.78 -34.57 -0.54
N THR A 141 8.55 -33.75 -1.26
CA THR A 141 8.77 -33.96 -2.69
C THR A 141 10.19 -33.62 -3.11
N ILE A 142 10.57 -34.07 -4.30
CA ILE A 142 11.79 -33.63 -4.99
C ILE A 142 11.37 -32.60 -6.01
N ILE A 143 11.97 -31.41 -5.95
CA ILE A 143 11.64 -30.32 -6.87
C ILE A 143 12.04 -30.68 -8.30
N PRO A 144 11.09 -30.69 -9.26
CA PRO A 144 11.41 -30.86 -10.67
C PRO A 144 12.34 -29.75 -11.17
N SER A 145 13.26 -30.07 -12.08
CA SER A 145 14.25 -29.13 -12.64
C SER A 145 13.63 -27.88 -13.30
N GLU A 146 12.35 -27.95 -13.67
CA GLU A 146 11.59 -26.88 -14.32
C GLU A 146 11.03 -25.84 -13.33
N VAL A 147 10.98 -26.18 -12.04
CA VAL A 147 10.46 -25.32 -10.98
C VAL A 147 11.54 -24.32 -10.56
N LYS A 148 11.26 -23.04 -10.82
CA LYS A 148 12.05 -21.89 -10.38
C LYS A 148 11.36 -21.23 -9.19
N LEU A 149 11.66 -21.75 -8.01
CA LEU A 149 11.18 -21.18 -6.75
C LEU A 149 11.60 -19.72 -6.61
N LEU A 150 10.62 -18.85 -6.39
CA LEU A 150 10.82 -17.44 -6.06
C LEU A 150 10.93 -17.28 -4.55
N ASP A 151 11.61 -16.22 -4.11
CA ASP A 151 11.52 -15.81 -2.71
C ASP A 151 10.05 -15.53 -2.36
N SER A 152 9.62 -15.95 -1.17
CA SER A 152 8.22 -15.81 -0.75
C SER A 152 7.77 -14.36 -0.78
N TRP A 153 8.66 -13.41 -0.44
CA TRP A 153 8.35 -11.99 -0.45
C TRP A 153 8.15 -11.44 -1.87
N ASP A 154 9.00 -11.86 -2.81
CA ASP A 154 8.86 -11.50 -4.22
C ASP A 154 7.58 -12.11 -4.81
N PHE A 155 7.28 -13.37 -4.46
CA PHE A 155 6.06 -14.05 -4.88
C PHE A 155 4.81 -13.36 -4.33
N TYR A 156 4.82 -12.93 -3.07
CA TYR A 156 3.74 -12.16 -2.45
C TYR A 156 3.42 -10.91 -3.24
N PHE A 157 4.42 -10.06 -3.53
CA PHE A 157 4.18 -8.84 -4.28
C PHE A 157 3.65 -9.12 -5.68
N LYS A 158 4.25 -10.10 -6.37
CA LYS A 158 3.79 -10.50 -7.70
C LYS A 158 2.30 -10.88 -7.68
N LYS A 159 1.89 -11.71 -6.72
CA LYS A 159 0.49 -12.13 -6.57
C LYS A 159 -0.43 -10.98 -6.15
N LYS A 160 0.01 -10.15 -5.21
CA LYS A 160 -0.76 -8.97 -4.78
C LYS A 160 -1.05 -8.03 -5.95
N TYR A 161 -0.06 -7.75 -6.80
CA TYR A 161 -0.25 -6.91 -7.98
C TYR A 161 -1.08 -7.60 -9.07
N GLU A 162 -0.92 -8.91 -9.26
CA GLU A 162 -1.75 -9.69 -10.20
C GLU A 162 -3.24 -9.63 -9.82
N ILE A 163 -3.55 -9.79 -8.53
CA ILE A 163 -4.93 -9.85 -8.01
C ILE A 163 -5.55 -8.46 -7.87
N ALA A 164 -4.81 -7.51 -7.29
CA ALA A 164 -5.26 -6.13 -7.18
C ALA A 164 -5.40 -5.46 -8.56
N GLY A 165 -4.58 -5.91 -9.52
CA GLY A 165 -4.58 -5.41 -10.89
C GLY A 165 -4.41 -3.89 -10.95
N GLY A 166 -5.12 -3.27 -11.89
CA GLY A 166 -5.11 -1.81 -12.07
C GLY A 166 -5.85 -1.02 -10.99
N LEU A 167 -6.55 -1.66 -10.05
CA LEU A 167 -7.42 -0.95 -9.09
C LEU A 167 -6.63 -0.08 -8.12
N LEU A 168 -5.48 -0.55 -7.62
CA LEU A 168 -4.62 0.27 -6.75
C LEU A 168 -4.15 1.54 -7.46
N VAL A 169 -3.78 1.42 -8.74
CA VAL A 169 -3.36 2.57 -9.56
C VAL A 169 -4.54 3.50 -9.81
N PHE A 170 -5.71 2.97 -10.15
CA PHE A 170 -6.93 3.75 -10.33
C PHE A 170 -7.28 4.56 -9.09
N PHE A 171 -7.31 3.93 -7.91
CA PHE A 171 -7.59 4.63 -6.66
C PHE A 171 -6.50 5.66 -6.33
N GLY A 172 -5.22 5.37 -6.61
CA GLY A 172 -4.15 6.36 -6.47
C GLY A 172 -4.37 7.61 -7.32
N ILE A 173 -4.81 7.45 -8.58
CA ILE A 173 -5.14 8.58 -9.47
C ILE A 173 -6.36 9.36 -8.93
N VAL A 174 -7.40 8.66 -8.47
CA VAL A 174 -8.59 9.28 -7.88
C VAL A 174 -8.23 10.06 -6.62
N SER A 175 -7.42 9.50 -5.73
CA SER A 175 -6.92 10.18 -4.52
C SER A 175 -6.17 11.46 -4.86
N LEU A 176 -5.29 11.41 -5.86
CA LEU A 176 -4.57 12.60 -6.34
C LEU A 176 -5.52 13.68 -6.87
N ALA A 177 -6.50 13.30 -7.69
CA ALA A 177 -7.48 14.22 -8.23
C ALA A 177 -8.33 14.89 -7.12
N LEU A 178 -8.79 14.11 -6.14
CA LEU A 178 -9.54 14.60 -5.00
C LEU A 178 -8.70 15.55 -4.12
N SER A 179 -7.43 15.23 -3.88
CA SER A 179 -6.52 16.12 -3.14
C SER A 179 -6.31 17.45 -3.83
N CYS A 180 -6.09 17.44 -5.15
CA CYS A 180 -6.00 18.66 -5.96
C CYS A 180 -7.31 19.48 -5.87
N PHE A 181 -8.46 18.80 -5.92
CA PHE A 181 -9.76 19.45 -5.76
C PHE A 181 -9.93 20.10 -4.39
N ILE A 182 -9.55 19.45 -3.29
CA ILE A 182 -9.60 20.03 -1.94
C ILE A 182 -8.68 21.25 -1.83
N VAL A 183 -7.47 21.19 -2.37
CA VAL A 183 -6.56 22.35 -2.40
C VAL A 183 -7.15 23.50 -3.22
N TYR A 184 -7.86 23.19 -4.32
CA TYR A 184 -8.59 24.19 -5.09
C TYR A 184 -9.71 24.85 -4.28
N LEU A 185 -10.48 24.08 -3.49
CA LEU A 185 -11.47 24.64 -2.56
C LEU A 185 -10.83 25.52 -1.50
N LEU A 186 -9.71 25.09 -0.91
CA LEU A 186 -8.91 25.90 0.03
C LEU A 186 -8.50 27.24 -0.60
N LYS A 187 -8.07 27.22 -1.87
CA LYS A 187 -7.71 28.45 -2.61
C LYS A 187 -8.91 29.39 -2.70
N ILE A 188 -10.09 28.89 -3.05
CA ILE A 188 -11.31 29.71 -3.14
C ILE A 188 -11.63 30.34 -1.79
N ILE A 189 -11.56 29.56 -0.70
CA ILE A 189 -11.88 30.03 0.64
C ILE A 189 -10.88 31.10 1.11
N VAL A 190 -9.58 30.85 0.96
CA VAL A 190 -8.53 31.71 1.51
C VAL A 190 -8.30 32.95 0.66
N ILE A 191 -8.22 32.82 -0.67
CA ILE A 191 -7.88 33.92 -1.57
C ILE A 191 -9.14 34.63 -2.09
N GLY A 192 -10.24 33.91 -2.27
CA GLY A 192 -11.47 34.37 -2.92
C GLY A 192 -11.54 33.96 -4.40
N ARG A 193 -12.75 33.98 -4.99
CA ARG A 193 -12.92 33.86 -6.45
C ARG A 193 -12.37 35.12 -7.10
N ASN A 194 -11.46 34.97 -8.08
CA ASN A 194 -11.23 36.05 -9.05
C ASN A 194 -12.49 36.14 -9.90
N VAL A 195 -13.47 36.95 -9.48
CA VAL A 195 -14.52 37.38 -10.39
C VAL A 195 -13.83 38.28 -11.39
N SER A 196 -13.62 37.76 -12.59
CA SER A 196 -13.30 38.56 -13.78
C SER A 196 -14.31 39.70 -13.82
N LYS A 197 -13.89 40.92 -13.52
CA LYS A 197 -14.65 42.11 -13.91
C LYS A 197 -14.55 42.15 -15.43
N SER A 198 -15.58 41.65 -16.12
CA SER A 198 -15.80 41.99 -17.53
C SER A 198 -16.30 43.41 -17.64
#